data_AF-A0A3N5QX60-F1
#
_entry.id   AF-A0A3N5QX60-F1
#
_cell.length_a   1.000
_cell.length_b   1.000
_cell.length_c   1.000
_cell.angle_alpha   90.00
_cell.angle_beta   90.00
_cell.angle_gamma   90.00
#
_symmetry.space_group_name_H-M   'P 1'
#
loop_
_entity.id
_entity.type
_entity.pdbx_description
1 polymer ?
#
loop_
_entity_poly.entity_id
_entity_poly.type
_entity_poly.pdbx_seq_one_letter_code
_entity_poly.pdbx_strand_id
1 'polypeptide(L)'
;MNRLCQHNQAHPCFWFLLILFLLIAGRGRAEPAVLSFEVQVRVEADKIVFRVTNLGPAAVLGENLVVEQWDEIGRVWRFAASPLWQCGTKETVFAKPLAAAEQIEIGWNKSLHKGCLKAGPGRYRVSIKDPQGSLQSLPVEFELTVVVEKVRNPESRETIYRIVNGECSLSWVLRDAESDQGVALYRPTCSLPFRDQTLLMSELLKAVVQSGMLPQAEWTLYWGRLTPSNGKCFELSQRLMLAAHQSKDWDVKRGKPKQGHENSFVRLVMEQTGIYSELKEIFQAQGLLLRVSNVEKVLILKAKDLPCYANLKSRGVGPEEKLPFDCQVWLRVQAKHRP
;
A
#
# COMPACT_ATOMS: atom_id res chain seq x y z
N MET A 1 31.45 -17.56 -31.81
CA MET A 1 31.36 -18.11 -30.45
C MET A 1 31.33 -16.94 -29.48
N ASN A 2 30.14 -16.56 -29.00
CA ASN A 2 29.93 -15.73 -27.81
C ASN A 2 28.42 -15.69 -27.57
N ARG A 3 27.93 -16.54 -26.65
CA ARG A 3 26.55 -16.52 -26.16
C ARG A 3 26.56 -15.97 -24.74
N LEU A 4 25.87 -14.85 -24.58
CA LEU A 4 24.95 -14.49 -23.48
C LEU A 4 24.93 -15.47 -22.30
N CYS A 5 25.49 -15.05 -21.17
CA CYS A 5 25.04 -15.53 -19.86
C CYS A 5 23.78 -14.75 -19.47
N GLN A 6 22.64 -15.43 -19.52
CA GLN A 6 21.41 -15.00 -18.87
C GLN A 6 21.61 -15.10 -17.35
N HIS A 7 21.50 -13.97 -16.65
CA HIS A 7 21.31 -13.97 -15.21
C HIS A 7 19.84 -14.32 -14.91
N ASN A 8 19.61 -15.56 -14.49
CA ASN A 8 18.39 -15.94 -13.77
C ASN A 8 18.40 -15.21 -12.43
N GLN A 9 17.49 -14.25 -12.26
CA GLN A 9 17.16 -13.69 -10.94
C GLN A 9 16.39 -14.75 -10.16
N ALA A 10 17.09 -15.51 -9.32
CA ALA A 10 16.44 -16.23 -8.24
C ALA A 10 15.97 -15.18 -7.22
N HIS A 11 14.65 -14.96 -7.13
CA HIS A 11 14.11 -14.22 -5.99
C HIS A 11 14.46 -14.98 -4.71
N PRO A 12 14.93 -14.29 -3.65
CA PRO A 12 15.18 -14.95 -2.38
C PRO A 12 13.85 -15.43 -1.79
N CYS A 13 13.64 -16.75 -1.79
CA CYS A 13 12.58 -17.38 -1.01
C CYS A 13 13.00 -17.36 0.47
N PHE A 14 12.44 -16.43 1.24
CA PHE A 14 12.58 -16.46 2.69
C PHE A 14 11.58 -17.47 3.26
N TRP A 15 12.09 -18.45 4.00
CA TRP A 15 11.30 -19.38 4.80
C TRP A 15 11.42 -18.98 6.27
N PHE A 16 10.30 -18.74 6.93
CA PHE A 16 10.23 -18.65 8.37
C PHE A 16 9.62 -19.95 8.91
N LEU A 17 10.34 -20.63 9.80
CA LEU A 17 9.89 -21.84 10.48
C LEU A 17 9.42 -21.47 11.89
N LEU A 18 8.15 -21.75 12.21
CA LEU A 18 7.61 -21.58 13.55
C LEU A 18 6.83 -22.83 13.96
N ILE A 19 7.23 -23.44 15.07
CA ILE A 19 6.61 -24.66 15.64
C ILE A 19 5.74 -24.25 16.83
N LEU A 20 4.47 -24.66 16.84
CA LEU A 20 3.50 -24.30 17.88
C LEU A 20 2.99 -25.54 18.63
N PHE A 21 2.97 -25.49 19.95
CA PHE A 21 2.41 -26.54 20.82
C PHE A 21 1.24 -25.99 21.65
N LEU A 22 0.11 -26.69 21.71
CA LEU A 22 -1.03 -26.33 22.58
C LEU A 22 -1.64 -27.52 23.30
N LEU A 23 -1.87 -27.33 24.61
CA LEU A 23 -2.64 -28.23 25.46
C LEU A 23 -4.07 -27.70 25.56
N ILE A 24 -5.04 -28.50 25.11
CA ILE A 24 -6.45 -28.26 25.41
C ILE A 24 -6.72 -28.82 26.82
N ALA A 25 -7.71 -28.33 27.55
CA ALA A 25 -8.17 -28.96 28.79
C ALA A 25 -9.68 -29.18 28.72
N GLY A 26 -10.09 -30.43 28.52
CA GLY A 26 -11.50 -30.80 28.48
C GLY A 26 -12.07 -30.95 29.89
N ARG A 27 -13.24 -30.34 30.16
CA ARG A 27 -14.05 -30.64 31.36
C ARG A 27 -14.77 -31.97 31.17
N GLY A 28 -14.05 -33.07 31.39
CA GLY A 28 -14.58 -34.44 31.30
C GLY A 28 -13.43 -35.42 31.15
N ARG A 29 -13.53 -36.62 31.72
CA ARG A 29 -12.47 -37.65 31.89
C ARG A 29 -11.77 -38.18 30.61
N ALA A 30 -11.94 -37.54 29.45
CA ALA A 30 -11.15 -37.83 28.26
C ALA A 30 -9.93 -36.90 28.24
N GLU A 31 -8.74 -37.47 28.04
CA GLU A 31 -7.54 -36.67 27.83
C GLU A 31 -7.78 -35.69 26.67
N PRO A 32 -7.52 -34.40 26.87
CA PRO A 32 -7.73 -33.40 25.84
C PRO A 32 -6.83 -33.69 24.63
N ALA A 33 -7.43 -33.76 23.44
CA ALA A 33 -6.66 -33.87 22.21
C ALA A 33 -5.77 -32.62 22.07
N VAL A 34 -4.46 -32.82 22.08
CA VAL A 34 -3.48 -31.76 21.81
C VAL A 34 -3.51 -31.47 20.32
N LEU A 35 -4.02 -30.30 19.95
CA LEU A 35 -3.86 -29.80 18.59
C LEU A 35 -2.47 -29.18 18.47
N SER A 36 -1.69 -29.65 17.50
CA SER A 36 -0.34 -29.16 17.23
C SER A 36 -0.23 -28.87 15.74
N PHE A 37 0.34 -27.73 15.39
CA PHE A 37 0.47 -27.30 14.01
C PHE A 37 1.79 -26.59 13.77
N GLU A 38 2.25 -26.68 12.53
CA GLU A 38 3.35 -25.89 12.00
C GLU A 38 2.77 -24.95 10.94
N VAL A 39 3.15 -23.68 10.97
CA VAL A 39 2.76 -22.71 9.94
C VAL A 39 4.02 -22.16 9.30
N GLN A 40 4.18 -22.43 8.01
CA GLN A 40 5.22 -21.83 7.17
C GLN A 40 4.60 -20.76 6.29
N VAL A 41 5.24 -19.61 6.20
CA VAL A 41 4.76 -18.48 5.39
C VAL A 41 5.75 -18.24 4.26
N ARG A 42 5.24 -18.23 3.02
CA ARG A 42 6.00 -17.87 1.82
C ARG A 42 5.36 -16.66 1.16
N VAL A 43 6.15 -15.64 0.87
CA VAL A 43 5.69 -14.48 0.11
C VAL A 43 6.06 -14.68 -1.35
N GLU A 44 5.05 -14.78 -2.20
CA GLU A 44 5.21 -14.84 -3.66
C GLU A 44 4.92 -13.47 -4.29
N ALA A 45 5.20 -13.32 -5.58
CA ALA A 45 5.02 -12.05 -6.30
C ALA A 45 3.57 -11.53 -6.19
N ASP A 46 2.59 -12.43 -6.31
CA ASP A 46 1.17 -12.11 -6.38
C ASP A 46 0.35 -12.68 -5.21
N LYS A 47 0.94 -13.40 -4.25
CA LYS A 47 0.21 -13.96 -3.10
C LYS A 47 1.09 -14.17 -1.86
N ILE A 48 0.48 -14.26 -0.69
CA ILE A 48 1.08 -14.83 0.52
C ILE A 48 0.58 -16.27 0.62
N VAL A 49 1.47 -17.24 0.68
CA VAL A 49 1.12 -18.66 0.86
C VAL A 49 1.39 -19.06 2.30
N PHE A 50 0.37 -19.56 2.96
CA PHE A 50 0.44 -20.17 4.28
C PHE A 50 0.40 -21.67 4.10
N ARG A 51 1.48 -22.37 4.42
CA ARG A 51 1.49 -23.83 4.50
C ARG A 51 1.27 -24.22 5.95
N VAL A 52 0.17 -24.92 6.21
CA VAL A 52 -0.18 -25.42 7.54
C VAL A 52 -0.02 -26.93 7.56
N THR A 53 0.82 -27.44 8.46
CA THR A 53 0.99 -28.87 8.73
C THR A 53 0.25 -29.23 10.02
N ASN A 54 -0.61 -30.25 10.01
CA ASN A 54 -1.15 -30.82 11.24
C ASN A 54 -0.11 -31.75 11.88
N LEU A 55 0.45 -31.36 13.02
CA LEU A 55 1.37 -32.18 13.80
C LEU A 55 0.65 -33.05 14.85
N GLY A 56 -0.65 -32.82 15.06
CA GLY A 56 -1.47 -33.56 16.01
C GLY A 56 -1.96 -34.90 15.45
N PRO A 57 -2.30 -35.86 16.33
CA PRO A 57 -2.83 -37.16 15.92
C PRO A 57 -4.29 -37.10 15.45
N ALA A 58 -5.03 -36.05 15.79
CA ALA A 58 -6.43 -35.87 15.42
C ALA A 58 -6.56 -35.11 14.09
N ALA A 59 -7.46 -35.57 13.22
CA ALA A 59 -7.79 -34.86 12.00
C ALA A 59 -8.56 -33.57 12.31
N VAL A 60 -8.27 -32.50 11.57
CA VAL A 60 -8.86 -31.17 11.80
C VAL A 60 -9.60 -30.72 10.56
N LEU A 61 -10.86 -30.34 10.70
CA LEU A 61 -11.67 -29.87 9.56
C LEU A 61 -11.07 -28.57 9.00
N GLY A 62 -10.95 -28.46 7.68
CA GLY A 62 -10.32 -27.29 7.04
C GLY A 62 -11.05 -25.96 7.32
N GLU A 63 -12.35 -25.99 7.62
CA GLU A 63 -13.16 -24.83 8.04
C GLU A 63 -12.68 -24.17 9.32
N ASN A 64 -11.97 -24.91 10.16
CA ASN A 64 -11.50 -24.44 11.44
C ASN A 64 -10.25 -23.56 11.33
N LEU A 65 -9.62 -23.52 10.15
CA LEU A 65 -8.45 -22.70 9.95
C LEU A 65 -8.83 -21.27 9.53
N VAL A 66 -8.43 -20.30 10.35
CA VAL A 66 -8.74 -18.87 10.14
C VAL A 66 -7.46 -18.06 10.08
N VAL A 67 -7.15 -17.53 8.90
CA VAL A 67 -6.08 -16.54 8.75
C VAL A 67 -6.67 -15.15 8.96
N GLU A 68 -6.10 -14.40 9.90
CA GLU A 68 -6.48 -13.04 10.23
C GLU A 68 -5.37 -12.06 9.84
N GLN A 69 -5.65 -11.02 9.05
CA GLN A 69 -4.72 -9.88 8.92
C GLN A 69 -5.20 -8.74 9.81
N TRP A 70 -4.27 -8.19 10.57
CA TRP A 70 -4.49 -7.06 11.45
C TRP A 70 -3.77 -5.85 10.85
N ASP A 71 -4.47 -4.73 10.74
CA ASP A 71 -3.79 -3.46 10.47
C ASP A 71 -3.46 -2.73 11.79
N GLU A 72 -2.71 -1.63 11.67
CA GLU A 72 -2.25 -0.83 12.81
C GLU A 72 -3.41 -0.26 13.66
N ILE A 73 -4.63 -0.21 13.12
CA ILE A 73 -5.83 0.26 13.82
C ILE A 73 -6.73 -0.88 14.32
N GLY A 74 -6.25 -2.13 14.27
CA GLY A 74 -6.93 -3.30 14.83
C GLY A 74 -8.09 -3.83 13.98
N ARG A 75 -8.21 -3.45 12.70
CA ARG A 75 -9.18 -4.09 11.80
C ARG A 75 -8.71 -5.50 11.48
N VAL A 76 -9.62 -6.45 11.62
CA VAL A 76 -9.35 -7.88 11.41
C VAL A 76 -10.02 -8.36 10.13
N TRP A 77 -9.22 -8.89 9.21
CA TRP A 77 -9.73 -9.52 7.98
C TRP A 77 -9.61 -11.02 8.10
N ARG A 78 -10.72 -11.75 8.04
CA ARG A 78 -10.76 -13.20 8.16
C ARG A 78 -10.78 -13.88 6.79
N PHE A 79 -9.91 -14.85 6.62
CA PHE A 79 -9.92 -15.82 5.52
C PHE A 79 -10.14 -17.21 6.09
N ALA A 80 -11.22 -17.86 5.66
CA ALA A 80 -11.43 -19.30 5.85
C ALA A 80 -10.96 -20.04 4.59
N ALA A 81 -10.32 -21.19 4.76
CA ALA A 81 -9.84 -21.99 3.65
C ALA A 81 -11.02 -22.44 2.75
N SER A 82 -11.04 -22.00 1.50
CA SER A 82 -12.04 -22.39 0.50
C SER A 82 -11.39 -22.84 -0.81
N PRO A 83 -11.85 -23.95 -1.44
CA PRO A 83 -11.43 -24.32 -2.78
C PRO A 83 -12.08 -23.47 -3.89
N LEU A 84 -13.07 -22.61 -3.58
CA LEU A 84 -13.74 -21.73 -4.55
C LEU A 84 -13.73 -20.28 -4.07
N TRP A 85 -12.90 -19.48 -4.72
CA TRP A 85 -12.63 -18.09 -4.37
C TRP A 85 -13.78 -17.15 -4.70
N GLN A 86 -14.54 -16.69 -3.70
CA GLN A 86 -15.35 -15.47 -3.79
C GLN A 86 -15.26 -14.67 -2.48
N CYS A 87 -14.70 -13.45 -2.53
CA CYS A 87 -14.83 -12.49 -1.44
C CYS A 87 -16.30 -12.06 -1.33
N GLY A 88 -16.94 -12.46 -0.24
CA GLY A 88 -18.33 -12.12 0.07
C GLY A 88 -19.06 -13.32 0.68
N THR A 89 -19.10 -13.38 2.02
CA THR A 89 -20.01 -14.13 2.91
C THR A 89 -20.62 -15.47 2.44
N LYS A 90 -19.95 -16.25 1.60
CA LYS A 90 -20.29 -17.66 1.37
C LYS A 90 -19.08 -18.52 1.64
N GLU A 91 -18.99 -18.93 2.90
CA GLU A 91 -18.14 -20.01 3.37
C GLU A 91 -18.38 -21.23 2.48
N THR A 92 -17.41 -21.56 1.63
CA THR A 92 -17.38 -22.89 1.00
C THR A 92 -16.17 -23.58 1.57
N VAL A 93 -16.44 -24.44 2.54
CA VAL A 93 -15.48 -25.12 3.41
C VAL A 93 -14.57 -26.05 2.60
N PHE A 94 -13.27 -26.11 2.94
CA PHE A 94 -12.46 -27.30 2.65
C PHE A 94 -13.10 -28.51 3.36
N ALA A 95 -13.91 -29.28 2.64
CA ALA A 95 -14.67 -30.40 3.20
C ALA A 95 -13.78 -31.58 3.64
N LYS A 96 -12.50 -31.59 3.26
CA LYS A 96 -11.56 -32.63 3.65
C LYS A 96 -10.90 -32.29 5.00
N PRO A 97 -11.01 -33.15 6.02
CA PRO A 97 -10.22 -33.03 7.23
C PRO A 97 -8.72 -33.11 6.90
N LEU A 98 -7.92 -32.23 7.49
CA LEU A 98 -6.46 -32.27 7.48
C LEU A 98 -6.00 -33.38 8.42
N ALA A 99 -5.60 -34.53 7.88
CA ALA A 99 -5.13 -35.68 8.65
C ALA A 99 -3.80 -35.38 9.36
N ALA A 100 -3.40 -36.26 10.29
CA ALA A 100 -2.11 -36.17 10.96
C ALA A 100 -0.95 -36.17 9.93
N ALA A 101 0.01 -35.27 10.10
CA ALA A 101 1.10 -34.97 9.18
C ALA A 101 0.69 -34.49 7.77
N GLU A 102 -0.61 -34.27 7.51
CA GLU A 102 -1.07 -33.68 6.25
C GLU A 102 -0.79 -32.18 6.22
N GLN A 103 -0.50 -31.67 5.03
CA GLN A 103 -0.22 -30.27 4.77
C GLN A 103 -1.29 -29.67 3.86
N ILE A 104 -1.65 -28.42 4.13
CA ILE A 104 -2.50 -27.61 3.24
C ILE A 104 -1.78 -26.29 2.93
N GLU A 105 -1.87 -25.84 1.68
CA GLU A 105 -1.43 -24.52 1.27
C GLU A 105 -2.64 -23.60 1.07
N ILE A 106 -2.64 -22.47 1.75
CA ILE A 106 -3.63 -21.41 1.62
C ILE A 106 -2.93 -20.23 0.98
N GLY A 107 -3.26 -19.95 -0.27
CA GLY A 107 -2.87 -18.69 -0.89
C GLY A 107 -3.73 -17.54 -0.37
N TRP A 108 -3.16 -16.36 -0.28
CA TRP A 108 -3.84 -15.07 -0.16
C TRP A 108 -3.34 -14.19 -1.28
N ASN A 109 -4.14 -14.06 -2.33
CA ASN A 109 -3.73 -13.32 -3.53
C ASN A 109 -3.74 -11.80 -3.28
N LYS A 110 -2.61 -11.15 -3.59
CA LYS A 110 -2.35 -9.70 -3.52
C LYS A 110 -3.16 -8.89 -4.53
N SER A 111 -3.78 -9.53 -5.52
CA SER A 111 -4.47 -8.87 -6.64
C SER A 111 -6.01 -8.99 -6.65
N LEU A 112 -6.63 -9.52 -5.59
CA LEU A 112 -8.06 -9.88 -5.62
C LEU A 112 -9.05 -8.71 -5.79
N HIS A 113 -10.23 -9.09 -6.29
CA HIS A 113 -11.38 -8.27 -6.70
C HIS A 113 -11.70 -7.05 -5.82
N LYS A 114 -12.30 -6.02 -6.46
CA LYS A 114 -12.85 -4.82 -5.81
C LYS A 114 -13.58 -5.18 -4.51
N GLY A 115 -12.97 -4.85 -3.37
CA GLY A 115 -13.55 -5.05 -2.03
C GLY A 115 -12.76 -5.99 -1.12
N CYS A 116 -11.82 -6.79 -1.62
CA CYS A 116 -10.91 -7.58 -0.77
C CYS A 116 -9.69 -6.73 -0.35
N LEU A 117 -9.19 -6.89 0.87
CA LEU A 117 -7.92 -6.27 1.26
C LEU A 117 -6.77 -6.96 0.51
N LYS A 118 -5.92 -6.17 -0.14
CA LYS A 118 -4.68 -6.66 -0.74
C LYS A 118 -3.72 -7.04 0.38
N ALA A 119 -3.18 -8.26 0.30
CA ALA A 119 -2.05 -8.64 1.14
C ALA A 119 -0.88 -7.65 0.91
N GLY A 120 -0.34 -7.09 1.99
CA GLY A 120 0.65 -6.02 1.97
C GLY A 120 1.44 -6.00 3.30
N PRO A 121 2.36 -5.06 3.49
CA PRO A 121 3.02 -4.90 4.78
C PRO A 121 2.03 -4.80 5.93
N GLY A 122 2.35 -5.46 7.04
CA GLY A 122 1.50 -5.48 8.23
C GLY A 122 1.72 -6.71 9.10
N ARG A 123 0.97 -6.77 10.21
CA ARG A 123 0.95 -7.91 11.11
C ARG A 123 -0.12 -8.89 10.68
N TYR A 124 0.29 -10.13 10.52
CA TYR A 124 -0.58 -11.24 10.21
C TYR A 124 -0.67 -12.14 11.41
N ARG A 125 -1.87 -12.67 11.65
CA ARG A 125 -2.19 -13.61 12.71
C ARG A 125 -2.84 -14.84 12.09
N VAL A 126 -2.20 -15.99 12.17
CA VAL A 126 -2.85 -17.26 11.80
C VAL A 126 -3.40 -17.90 13.06
N SER A 127 -4.68 -18.25 13.05
CA SER A 127 -5.37 -18.88 14.18
C SER A 127 -6.18 -20.09 13.74
N ILE A 128 -6.35 -21.05 14.63
CA ILE A 128 -7.17 -22.23 14.40
C ILE A 128 -8.26 -22.23 15.47
N LYS A 129 -9.50 -22.25 15.02
CA LYS A 129 -10.68 -22.36 15.87
C LYS A 129 -11.08 -23.82 15.97
N ASP A 130 -11.86 -24.18 16.97
CA ASP A 130 -12.51 -25.48 17.01
C ASP A 130 -13.86 -25.48 16.31
N PRO A 131 -14.49 -26.65 16.12
CA PRO A 131 -15.83 -26.74 15.58
C PRO A 131 -16.88 -25.93 16.38
N GLN A 132 -16.60 -25.60 17.64
CA GLN A 132 -17.45 -24.80 18.51
C GLN A 132 -17.15 -23.28 18.41
N GLY A 133 -16.20 -22.88 17.57
CA GLY A 133 -15.78 -21.49 17.35
C GLY A 133 -14.86 -20.91 18.42
N SER A 134 -14.44 -21.71 19.41
CA SER A 134 -13.47 -21.29 20.44
C SER A 134 -12.07 -21.25 19.84
N LEU A 135 -11.32 -20.20 20.14
CA LEU A 135 -9.94 -20.06 19.68
C LEU A 135 -9.09 -21.13 20.38
N GLN A 136 -8.53 -22.08 19.60
CA GLN A 136 -7.76 -23.20 20.15
C GLN A 136 -6.27 -23.07 19.93
N SER A 137 -5.79 -22.08 19.18
CA SER A 137 -4.36 -21.86 18.99
C SER A 137 -3.88 -20.48 19.42
N LEU A 138 -2.67 -20.46 19.98
CA LEU A 138 -1.87 -19.24 20.10
C LEU A 138 -1.65 -18.69 18.68
N PRO A 139 -1.92 -17.40 18.47
CA PRO A 139 -1.78 -16.80 17.15
C PRO A 139 -0.32 -16.86 16.68
N VAL A 140 -0.10 -17.32 15.45
CA VAL A 140 1.20 -17.12 14.78
C VAL A 140 1.20 -15.70 14.26
N GLU A 141 1.93 -14.82 14.96
CA GLU A 141 2.13 -13.44 14.54
C GLU A 141 3.40 -13.33 13.69
N PHE A 142 3.28 -12.75 12.50
CA PHE A 142 4.43 -12.36 11.69
C PHE A 142 4.21 -11.00 11.05
N GLU A 143 5.31 -10.29 10.83
CA GLU A 143 5.30 -8.98 10.20
C GLU A 143 5.85 -9.11 8.79
N LEU A 144 5.03 -8.79 7.79
CA LEU A 144 5.51 -8.71 6.42
C LEU A 144 6.26 -7.40 6.25
N THR A 145 7.56 -7.40 6.56
CA THR A 145 8.39 -6.21 6.37
C THR A 145 8.71 -6.05 4.89
N VAL A 146 8.42 -4.89 4.31
CA VAL A 146 8.98 -4.58 3.00
C VAL A 146 10.42 -4.12 3.19
N VAL A 147 11.33 -4.69 2.41
CA VAL A 147 12.72 -4.26 2.43
C VAL A 147 12.83 -2.93 1.68
N VAL A 148 13.19 -1.88 2.40
CA VAL A 148 13.60 -0.61 1.79
C VAL A 148 15.08 -0.70 1.48
N GLU A 149 15.41 -0.71 0.19
CA GLU A 149 16.78 -0.66 -0.27
C GLU A 149 17.31 0.77 -0.16
N LYS A 150 18.49 0.91 0.45
CA LYS A 150 19.21 2.19 0.54
C LYS A 150 20.46 2.12 -0.32
N VAL A 151 20.52 2.94 -1.37
CA VAL A 151 21.69 3.05 -2.25
C VAL A 151 22.26 4.44 -2.14
N ARG A 152 23.54 4.56 -1.77
CA ARG A 152 24.26 5.84 -1.76
C ARG A 152 25.10 5.95 -3.02
N ASN A 153 24.90 7.00 -3.80
CA ASN A 153 25.77 7.35 -4.92
C ASN A 153 26.71 8.50 -4.47
N PRO A 154 28.01 8.22 -4.24
CA PRO A 154 28.94 9.24 -3.79
C PRO A 154 29.23 10.31 -4.85
N GLU A 155 29.15 9.96 -6.14
CA GLU A 155 29.45 10.89 -7.24
C GLU A 155 28.34 11.93 -7.40
N SER A 156 27.07 11.51 -7.32
CA SER A 156 25.93 12.43 -7.39
C SER A 156 25.52 13.01 -6.05
N ARG A 157 26.14 12.59 -4.94
CA ARG A 157 25.73 12.90 -3.55
C ARG A 157 24.23 12.65 -3.32
N GLU A 158 23.74 11.54 -3.88
CA GLU A 158 22.35 11.12 -3.73
C GLU A 158 22.25 9.89 -2.83
N THR A 159 21.19 9.83 -2.04
CA THR A 159 20.78 8.60 -1.36
C THR A 159 19.39 8.23 -1.82
N ILE A 160 19.28 7.05 -2.41
CA ILE A 160 18.03 6.51 -2.95
C ILE A 160 17.47 5.53 -1.93
N TYR A 161 16.27 5.82 -1.45
CA TYR A 161 15.44 4.87 -0.74
C TYR A 161 14.46 4.29 -1.75
N ARG A 162 14.42 2.96 -1.88
CA ARG A 162 13.58 2.28 -2.86
C ARG A 162 12.80 1.14 -2.20
N ILE A 163 11.53 1.03 -2.55
CA ILE A 163 10.64 -0.04 -2.14
C ILE A 163 9.98 -0.66 -3.37
N VAL A 164 10.00 -1.99 -3.47
CA VAL A 164 9.47 -2.74 -4.61
C VAL A 164 8.43 -3.75 -4.15
N ASN A 165 7.27 -3.77 -4.81
CA ASN A 165 6.21 -4.76 -4.60
C ASN A 165 5.63 -5.17 -5.95
N GLY A 166 6.05 -6.34 -6.44
CA GLY A 166 5.73 -6.80 -7.80
C GLY A 166 6.31 -5.83 -8.84
N GLU A 167 5.46 -5.37 -9.77
CA GLU A 167 5.82 -4.38 -10.80
C GLU A 167 5.82 -2.93 -10.28
N CYS A 168 5.35 -2.69 -9.05
CA CYS A 168 5.34 -1.36 -8.45
C CYS A 168 6.67 -1.09 -7.75
N SER A 169 7.35 -0.02 -8.15
CA SER A 169 8.55 0.49 -7.49
C SER A 169 8.33 1.95 -7.11
N LEU A 170 8.51 2.28 -5.84
CA LEU A 170 8.52 3.67 -5.36
C LEU A 170 9.92 4.01 -4.87
N SER A 171 10.41 5.21 -5.19
CA SER A 171 11.70 5.66 -4.68
C SER A 171 11.72 7.12 -4.30
N TRP A 172 12.45 7.43 -3.24
CA TRP A 172 12.76 8.78 -2.78
C TRP A 172 14.25 9.01 -2.94
N VAL A 173 14.63 10.03 -3.73
CA VAL A 173 16.02 10.42 -3.93
C VAL A 173 16.29 11.64 -3.07
N LEU A 174 17.09 11.46 -2.02
CA LEU A 174 17.56 12.55 -1.18
C LEU A 174 18.86 13.11 -1.76
N ARG A 175 18.89 14.42 -1.99
CA ARG A 175 20.07 15.12 -2.50
C ARG A 175 20.79 15.84 -1.36
N ASP A 176 22.11 15.67 -1.33
CA ASP A 176 23.03 16.34 -0.39
C ASP A 176 24.03 17.26 -1.13
N ALA A 177 23.62 17.76 -2.29
CA ALA A 177 24.32 18.81 -3.00
C ALA A 177 23.91 20.19 -2.43
N GLU A 178 24.83 21.14 -2.34
CA GLU A 178 24.58 22.46 -1.73
C GLU A 178 23.37 23.19 -2.35
N SER A 179 23.13 23.06 -3.66
CA SER A 179 22.00 23.71 -4.34
C SER A 179 20.64 23.07 -4.06
N ASP A 180 20.64 21.79 -3.68
CA ASP A 180 19.44 20.94 -3.56
C ASP A 180 19.29 20.38 -2.14
N GLN A 181 20.01 20.96 -1.17
CA GLN A 181 20.01 20.47 0.20
C GLN A 181 18.60 20.54 0.79
N GLY A 182 18.15 19.43 1.37
CA GLY A 182 16.80 19.32 1.93
C GLY A 182 15.71 19.12 0.87
N VAL A 183 16.06 18.76 -0.37
CA VAL A 183 15.10 18.33 -1.38
C VAL A 183 15.10 16.81 -1.51
N ALA A 184 13.92 16.20 -1.35
CA ALA A 184 13.65 14.82 -1.70
C ALA A 184 12.85 14.74 -2.99
N LEU A 185 13.21 13.83 -3.90
CA LEU A 185 12.47 13.62 -5.14
C LEU A 185 11.66 12.34 -5.08
N TYR A 186 10.36 12.43 -5.29
CA TYR A 186 9.50 11.25 -5.46
C TYR A 186 9.59 10.72 -6.90
N ARG A 187 9.92 9.43 -7.04
CA ARG A 187 10.09 8.74 -8.32
C ARG A 187 9.32 7.42 -8.32
N PRO A 188 8.03 7.44 -8.70
CA PRO A 188 7.24 6.23 -8.83
C PRO A 188 7.37 5.60 -10.22
N THR A 189 7.53 4.29 -10.24
CA THR A 189 7.24 3.40 -11.37
C THR A 189 6.16 2.43 -10.89
N CYS A 190 4.91 2.89 -10.84
CA CYS A 190 3.83 2.12 -10.23
C CYS A 190 2.48 2.37 -10.88
N SER A 191 1.74 1.29 -11.13
CA SER A 191 0.39 1.31 -11.71
C SER A 191 -0.71 1.12 -10.67
N LEU A 192 -0.36 0.88 -9.40
CA LEU A 192 -1.33 0.71 -8.32
C LEU A 192 -2.16 1.99 -8.13
N PRO A 193 -3.44 1.88 -7.71
CA PRO A 193 -4.23 3.01 -7.22
C PRO A 193 -3.47 3.81 -6.17
N PHE A 194 -3.70 5.13 -6.09
CA PHE A 194 -2.93 6.00 -5.20
C PHE A 194 -3.04 5.56 -3.74
N ARG A 195 -4.26 5.18 -3.32
CA ARG A 195 -4.53 4.62 -1.99
C ARG A 195 -3.74 3.35 -1.67
N ASP A 196 -3.46 2.50 -2.66
CA ASP A 196 -2.68 1.29 -2.43
C ASP A 196 -1.18 1.59 -2.36
N GLN A 197 -0.72 2.66 -3.02
CA GLN A 197 0.66 3.12 -2.95
C GLN A 197 1.00 3.70 -1.57
N THR A 198 0.03 4.26 -0.83
CA THR A 198 0.30 4.94 0.45
C THR A 198 0.89 4.00 1.51
N LEU A 199 0.55 2.71 1.48
CA LEU A 199 1.17 1.71 2.34
C LEU A 199 2.68 1.59 2.08
N LEU A 200 3.08 1.52 0.81
CA LEU A 200 4.49 1.48 0.42
C LEU A 200 5.19 2.82 0.71
N MET A 201 4.49 3.95 0.50
CA MET A 201 5.03 5.27 0.84
C MET A 201 5.25 5.43 2.35
N SER A 202 4.38 4.83 3.19
CA SER A 202 4.51 4.87 4.65
C SER A 202 5.79 4.18 5.11
N GLU A 203 6.04 2.96 4.61
CA GLU A 203 7.29 2.22 4.91
C GLU A 203 8.53 2.95 4.40
N LEU A 204 8.43 3.54 3.20
CA LEU A 204 9.52 4.33 2.63
C LEU A 204 9.82 5.58 3.47
N LEU A 205 8.78 6.31 3.88
CA LEU A 205 8.91 7.49 4.74
C LEU A 205 9.50 7.10 6.10
N LYS A 206 9.05 6.02 6.72
CA LYS A 206 9.58 5.50 7.99
C LYS A 206 11.08 5.24 7.89
N ALA A 207 11.53 4.53 6.85
CA ALA A 207 12.95 4.27 6.61
C ALA A 207 13.76 5.56 6.40
N VAL A 208 13.20 6.52 5.66
CA VAL A 208 13.83 7.83 5.43
C VAL A 208 13.96 8.62 6.74
N VAL A 209 12.91 8.69 7.57
CA VAL A 209 12.93 9.40 8.86
C VAL A 209 13.92 8.76 9.83
N GLN A 210 13.91 7.43 9.95
CA GLN A 210 14.82 6.69 10.84
C GLN A 210 16.29 6.82 10.45
N SER A 211 16.58 7.14 9.19
CA SER A 211 17.96 7.32 8.73
C SER A 211 18.65 8.58 9.27
N GLY A 212 17.90 9.55 9.80
CA GLY A 212 18.42 10.84 10.26
C GLY A 212 18.96 11.75 9.14
N MET A 213 18.76 11.40 7.87
CA MET A 213 19.28 12.17 6.73
C MET A 213 18.48 13.42 6.40
N LEU A 214 17.23 13.50 6.86
CA LEU A 214 16.40 14.67 6.61
C LEU A 214 16.74 15.79 7.61
N PRO A 215 16.74 17.06 7.17
CA PRO A 215 16.84 18.19 8.09
C PRO A 215 15.78 18.10 9.19
N GLN A 216 16.16 18.41 10.43
CA GLN A 216 15.28 18.27 11.59
C GLN A 216 14.10 19.25 11.60
N ALA A 217 14.25 20.42 10.97
CA ALA A 217 13.25 21.49 11.03
C ALA A 217 12.28 21.46 9.85
N GLU A 218 12.80 21.52 8.61
CA GLU A 218 12.01 21.63 7.40
C GLU A 218 12.76 21.08 6.18
N TRP A 219 12.03 20.43 5.28
CA TRP A 219 12.53 19.99 3.98
C TRP A 219 11.42 19.99 2.93
N THR A 220 11.79 19.83 1.66
CA THR A 220 10.86 19.86 0.53
C THR A 220 10.81 18.51 -0.18
N LEU A 221 9.61 17.96 -0.36
CA LEU A 221 9.34 16.82 -1.22
C LEU A 221 8.87 17.33 -2.60
N TYR A 222 9.69 17.15 -3.62
CA TYR A 222 9.27 17.32 -4.99
C TYR A 222 8.51 16.07 -5.45
N TRP A 223 7.20 16.22 -5.62
CA TRP A 223 6.31 15.14 -6.05
C TRP A 223 6.43 14.84 -7.54
N GLY A 224 6.77 15.85 -8.35
CA GLY A 224 6.72 15.76 -9.80
C GLY A 224 5.32 16.06 -10.36
N ARG A 225 5.03 15.48 -11.53
CA ARG A 225 3.76 15.69 -12.25
C ARG A 225 2.64 14.82 -11.66
N LEU A 226 1.42 15.35 -11.61
CA LEU A 226 0.23 14.56 -11.21
C LEU A 226 -0.16 13.53 -12.29
N THR A 227 0.11 13.82 -13.56
CA THR A 227 0.00 12.85 -14.66
C THR A 227 1.39 12.49 -15.21
N PRO A 228 1.96 11.32 -14.88
CA PRO A 228 3.15 10.82 -15.57
C PRO A 228 2.85 10.55 -17.06
N SER A 229 3.90 10.55 -17.87
CA SER A 229 3.87 10.64 -19.34
C SER A 229 3.18 9.50 -20.11
N ASN A 230 2.50 8.57 -19.45
CA ASN A 230 1.88 7.40 -20.10
C ASN A 230 0.48 7.67 -20.68
N GLY A 231 0.02 8.93 -20.68
CA GLY A 231 -1.27 9.32 -21.24
C GLY A 231 -2.49 8.78 -20.48
N LYS A 232 -2.33 8.25 -19.26
CA LYS A 232 -3.44 7.83 -18.41
C LYS A 232 -3.79 8.94 -17.41
N CYS A 233 -5.08 9.05 -17.07
CA CYS A 233 -5.48 9.92 -15.96
C CYS A 233 -5.23 9.22 -14.63
N PHE A 234 -4.32 9.79 -13.84
CA PHE A 234 -4.05 9.31 -12.48
C PHE A 234 -5.07 9.86 -11.51
N GLU A 235 -5.19 9.18 -10.38
CA GLU A 235 -6.20 9.48 -9.37
C GLU A 235 -6.08 10.92 -8.83
N LEU A 236 -4.87 11.40 -8.51
CA LEU A 236 -4.67 12.77 -8.04
C LEU A 236 -5.02 13.83 -9.09
N SER A 237 -4.74 13.56 -10.37
CA SER A 237 -5.15 14.42 -11.49
C SER A 237 -6.67 14.51 -11.59
N GLN A 238 -7.37 13.37 -11.48
CA GLN A 238 -8.84 13.35 -11.46
C GLN A 238 -9.42 14.12 -10.29
N ARG A 239 -8.83 13.96 -9.09
CA ARG A 239 -9.24 14.72 -7.90
C ARG A 239 -9.04 16.23 -8.09
N LEU A 240 -7.93 16.67 -8.69
CA LEU A 240 -7.69 18.07 -9.02
C LEU A 240 -8.75 18.63 -9.98
N MET A 241 -9.05 17.91 -11.07
CA MET A 241 -10.06 18.34 -12.05
C MET A 241 -11.44 18.50 -11.42
N LEU A 242 -11.85 17.54 -10.58
CA LEU A 242 -13.12 17.60 -9.87
C LEU A 242 -13.16 18.74 -8.85
N ALA A 243 -12.06 18.95 -8.12
CA ALA A 243 -11.95 20.06 -7.17
C ALA A 243 -12.04 21.42 -7.87
N ALA A 244 -11.44 21.56 -9.05
CA ALA A 244 -11.56 22.77 -9.86
C ALA A 244 -12.98 22.97 -10.42
N HIS A 245 -13.61 21.91 -10.95
CA HIS A 245 -15.00 21.95 -11.42
C HIS A 245 -15.97 22.40 -10.33
N GLN A 246 -15.77 21.93 -9.10
CA GLN A 246 -16.62 22.27 -7.94
C GLN A 246 -16.31 23.65 -7.36
N SER A 247 -15.17 24.25 -7.72
CA SER A 247 -14.74 25.54 -7.18
C SER A 247 -15.50 26.69 -7.84
N LYS A 248 -16.13 27.54 -7.01
CA LYS A 248 -16.75 28.79 -7.47
C LYS A 248 -15.73 29.80 -7.97
N ASP A 249 -14.45 29.63 -7.64
CA ASP A 249 -13.37 30.53 -8.02
C ASP A 249 -12.68 30.12 -9.33
N TRP A 250 -13.09 28.99 -9.92
CA TRP A 250 -12.67 28.59 -11.27
C TRP A 250 -13.70 29.02 -12.31
N ASP A 251 -13.24 29.56 -13.44
CA ASP A 251 -14.07 29.77 -14.63
C ASP A 251 -13.85 28.59 -15.59
N VAL A 252 -14.76 27.62 -15.55
CA VAL A 252 -14.71 26.41 -16.39
C VAL A 252 -14.79 26.70 -17.89
N LYS A 253 -15.36 27.84 -18.32
CA LYS A 253 -15.43 28.18 -19.75
C LYS A 253 -14.10 28.75 -20.24
N ARG A 254 -13.48 29.60 -19.41
CA ARG A 254 -12.20 30.24 -19.76
C ARG A 254 -11.01 29.34 -19.48
N GLY A 255 -11.13 28.42 -18.54
CA GLY A 255 -10.04 27.55 -18.09
C GLY A 255 -9.02 28.29 -17.27
N LYS A 256 -9.46 29.16 -16.36
CA LYS A 256 -8.58 29.96 -15.50
C LYS A 256 -9.29 30.35 -14.21
N PRO A 257 -8.55 30.73 -13.15
CA PRO A 257 -9.22 31.24 -11.96
C PRO A 257 -9.88 32.60 -12.25
N LYS A 258 -10.96 32.89 -11.53
CA LYS A 258 -11.65 34.18 -11.61
C LYS A 258 -10.79 35.33 -11.05
N GLN A 259 -9.88 35.01 -10.12
CA GLN A 259 -8.92 35.94 -9.54
C GLN A 259 -7.54 35.27 -9.40
N GLY A 260 -6.47 36.02 -9.63
CA GLY A 260 -5.08 35.54 -9.50
C GLY A 260 -4.59 34.68 -10.67
N HIS A 261 -3.56 33.87 -10.41
CA HIS A 261 -2.84 33.04 -11.39
C HIS A 261 -3.12 31.54 -11.15
N GLU A 262 -3.08 30.71 -12.18
CA GLU A 262 -3.45 29.29 -12.12
C GLU A 262 -2.62 28.49 -11.11
N ASN A 263 -1.31 28.71 -11.04
CA ASN A 263 -0.42 28.09 -10.04
C ASN A 263 -0.91 28.35 -8.60
N SER A 264 -1.27 29.61 -8.29
CA SER A 264 -1.74 29.99 -6.95
C SER A 264 -3.11 29.40 -6.64
N PHE A 265 -4.01 29.40 -7.63
CA PHE A 265 -5.32 28.76 -7.51
C PHE A 265 -5.20 27.25 -7.25
N VAL A 266 -4.41 26.53 -8.05
CA VAL A 266 -4.25 25.08 -7.90
C VAL A 266 -3.64 24.74 -6.55
N ARG A 267 -2.61 25.48 -6.11
CA ARG A 267 -2.03 25.32 -4.76
C ARG A 267 -3.10 25.45 -3.68
N LEU A 268 -3.94 26.48 -3.75
CA LEU A 268 -5.01 26.72 -2.77
C LEU A 268 -6.07 25.61 -2.79
N VAL A 269 -6.53 25.21 -3.98
CA VAL A 269 -7.53 24.15 -4.15
C VAL A 269 -7.00 22.82 -3.60
N MET A 270 -5.76 22.45 -3.92
CA MET A 270 -5.15 21.23 -3.39
C MET A 270 -5.11 21.22 -1.87
N GLU A 271 -4.77 22.35 -1.26
CA GLU A 271 -4.70 22.48 0.21
C GLU A 271 -6.09 22.39 0.86
N GLN A 272 -7.08 23.11 0.33
CA GLN A 272 -8.44 23.21 0.88
C GLN A 272 -9.26 21.95 0.71
N THR A 273 -9.16 21.30 -0.46
CA THR A 273 -9.95 20.11 -0.77
C THR A 273 -9.29 18.82 -0.31
N GLY A 274 -8.01 18.88 0.08
CA GLY A 274 -7.29 17.73 0.60
C GLY A 274 -7.17 16.60 -0.42
N ILE A 275 -6.93 16.89 -1.71
CA ILE A 275 -6.85 15.85 -2.76
C ILE A 275 -5.78 14.77 -2.49
N TYR A 276 -4.86 15.05 -1.56
CA TYR A 276 -3.75 14.20 -1.13
C TYR A 276 -3.85 13.84 0.38
N SER A 277 -5.06 13.72 0.93
CA SER A 277 -5.27 13.49 2.37
C SER A 277 -4.58 12.24 2.89
N GLU A 278 -4.54 11.16 2.12
CA GLU A 278 -3.85 9.92 2.52
C GLU A 278 -2.35 10.16 2.69
N LEU A 279 -1.76 11.05 1.88
CA LEU A 279 -0.37 11.44 2.03
C LEU A 279 -0.17 12.30 3.29
N LYS A 280 -1.11 13.20 3.61
CA LYS A 280 -1.05 13.94 4.89
C LYS A 280 -1.09 13.00 6.10
N GLU A 281 -1.93 11.97 6.04
CA GLU A 281 -2.10 10.98 7.11
C GLU A 281 -0.79 10.21 7.38
N ILE A 282 -0.11 9.69 6.34
CA ILE A 282 1.13 8.94 6.56
C ILE A 282 2.25 9.84 7.11
N PHE A 283 2.33 11.11 6.71
CA PHE A 283 3.30 12.05 7.28
C PHE A 283 2.96 12.38 8.73
N GLN A 284 1.69 12.59 9.04
CA GLN A 284 1.23 12.87 10.39
C GLN A 284 1.50 11.70 11.34
N ALA A 285 1.37 10.46 10.89
CA ALA A 285 1.71 9.26 11.67
C ALA A 285 3.19 9.24 12.09
N GLN A 286 4.07 9.88 11.30
CA GLN A 286 5.50 10.03 11.60
C GLN A 286 5.82 11.33 12.37
N GLY A 287 4.81 12.03 12.89
CA GLY A 287 5.01 13.30 13.59
C GLY A 287 5.40 14.45 12.67
N LEU A 288 5.06 14.39 11.39
CA LEU A 288 5.37 15.42 10.39
C LEU A 288 4.09 16.14 9.92
N LEU A 289 4.25 17.38 9.47
CA LEU A 289 3.22 18.15 8.78
C LEU A 289 3.57 18.24 7.30
N LEU A 290 2.59 17.99 6.45
CA LEU A 290 2.72 18.06 5.00
C LEU A 290 1.77 19.13 4.44
N ARG A 291 2.31 20.08 3.68
CA ARG A 291 1.56 21.17 3.04
C ARG A 291 2.00 21.37 1.60
N VAL A 292 1.13 21.86 0.73
CA VAL A 292 1.56 22.28 -0.62
C VAL A 292 2.33 23.60 -0.53
N SER A 293 3.62 23.57 -0.85
CA SER A 293 4.47 24.77 -0.83
C SER A 293 4.38 25.53 -2.15
N ASN A 294 4.49 24.82 -3.28
CA ASN A 294 4.46 25.41 -4.60
C ASN A 294 3.81 24.49 -5.63
N VAL A 295 3.26 25.09 -6.69
CA VAL A 295 2.71 24.42 -7.86
C VAL A 295 3.19 25.14 -9.10
N GLU A 296 3.68 24.39 -10.09
CA GLU A 296 4.23 24.94 -11.32
C GLU A 296 3.67 24.25 -12.55
N LYS A 297 3.76 24.91 -13.72
CA LYS A 297 3.43 24.34 -15.03
C LYS A 297 2.04 23.70 -15.06
N VAL A 298 1.04 24.41 -14.55
CA VAL A 298 -0.35 23.95 -14.59
C VAL A 298 -0.78 23.79 -16.04
N LEU A 299 -1.21 22.59 -16.41
CA LEU A 299 -1.77 22.29 -17.72
C LEU A 299 -3.29 22.21 -17.64
N ILE A 300 -3.93 22.81 -18.63
CA ILE A 300 -5.38 22.94 -18.73
C ILE A 300 -5.82 22.39 -20.08
N LEU A 301 -6.84 21.53 -20.08
CA LEU A 301 -7.46 20.97 -21.29
C LEU A 301 -8.97 20.97 -21.15
N LYS A 302 -9.68 20.84 -22.28
CA LYS A 302 -11.12 20.57 -22.23
C LYS A 302 -11.36 19.17 -21.67
N ALA A 303 -12.45 19.01 -20.93
CA ALA A 303 -12.82 17.75 -20.31
C ALA A 303 -12.89 16.61 -21.32
N LYS A 304 -13.46 16.84 -22.50
CA LYS A 304 -13.58 15.82 -23.56
C LYS A 304 -12.25 15.34 -24.15
N ASP A 305 -11.19 16.15 -24.03
CA ASP A 305 -9.86 15.82 -24.55
C ASP A 305 -9.02 15.05 -23.52
N LEU A 306 -9.56 14.82 -22.32
CA LEU A 306 -8.88 14.11 -21.24
C LEU A 306 -9.17 12.59 -21.30
N PRO A 307 -8.16 11.72 -21.10
CA PRO A 307 -8.32 10.25 -21.15
C PRO A 307 -9.38 9.69 -20.19
N CYS A 308 -9.72 10.40 -19.13
CA CYS A 308 -10.69 10.03 -18.11
C CYS A 308 -12.03 10.77 -18.24
N TYR A 309 -12.32 11.39 -19.38
CA TYR A 309 -13.56 12.15 -19.55
C TYR A 309 -14.80 11.34 -19.17
N ALA A 310 -14.85 10.04 -19.49
CA ALA A 310 -15.97 9.17 -19.11
C ALA A 310 -16.24 9.17 -17.59
N ASN A 311 -15.20 9.19 -16.76
CA ASN A 311 -15.31 9.27 -15.30
C ASN A 311 -15.71 10.68 -14.82
N LEU A 312 -15.18 11.73 -15.47
CA LEU A 312 -15.53 13.10 -15.15
C LEU A 312 -17.00 13.40 -15.50
N LYS A 313 -17.46 12.92 -16.65
CA LYS A 313 -18.84 13.08 -17.14
C LYS A 313 -19.85 12.45 -16.18
N SER A 314 -19.56 11.28 -15.61
CA SER A 314 -20.45 10.65 -14.62
C SER A 314 -20.55 11.44 -13.31
N ARG A 315 -19.68 12.44 -13.11
CA ARG A 315 -19.67 13.36 -11.97
C ARG A 315 -20.13 14.78 -12.33
N GLY A 316 -20.76 14.95 -13.50
CA GLY A 316 -21.39 16.21 -13.91
C GLY A 316 -20.48 17.17 -14.68
N VAL A 317 -19.23 16.79 -14.98
CA VAL A 317 -18.33 17.63 -15.77
C VAL A 317 -18.78 17.69 -17.23
N GLY A 318 -19.04 18.89 -17.74
CA GLY A 318 -19.40 19.14 -19.14
C GLY A 318 -18.19 18.97 -20.10
N PRO A 319 -18.43 18.54 -21.36
CA PRO A 319 -17.35 18.22 -22.31
C PRO A 319 -16.46 19.42 -22.68
N GLU A 320 -17.02 20.62 -22.70
CA GLU A 320 -16.33 21.85 -23.08
C GLU A 320 -15.69 22.59 -21.89
N GLU A 321 -15.85 22.08 -20.68
CA GLU A 321 -15.21 22.66 -19.50
C GLU A 321 -13.69 22.50 -19.59
N LYS A 322 -12.96 23.59 -19.39
CA LYS A 322 -11.50 23.62 -19.34
C LYS A 322 -11.06 23.46 -17.89
N LEU A 323 -10.38 22.37 -17.58
CA LEU A 323 -9.99 21.99 -16.22
C LEU A 323 -8.46 21.85 -16.11
N PRO A 324 -7.86 22.28 -14.98
CA PRO A 324 -6.48 21.98 -14.69
C PRO A 324 -6.37 20.49 -14.37
N PHE A 325 -5.55 19.76 -15.11
CA PHE A 325 -5.44 18.31 -14.98
C PHE A 325 -4.06 17.85 -14.52
N ASP A 326 -3.04 18.68 -14.71
CA ASP A 326 -1.68 18.34 -14.34
C ASP A 326 -0.89 19.57 -13.91
N CYS A 327 0.10 19.35 -13.07
CA CYS A 327 1.04 20.35 -12.59
C CYS A 327 2.23 19.66 -11.92
N GLN A 328 3.33 20.38 -11.78
CA GLN A 328 4.45 19.99 -10.92
C GLN A 328 4.15 20.44 -9.48
N VAL A 329 4.23 19.51 -8.53
CA VAL A 329 3.88 19.77 -7.12
C VAL A 329 5.11 19.71 -6.24
N TRP A 330 5.24 20.72 -5.39
CA TRP A 330 6.22 20.80 -4.32
C TRP A 330 5.49 20.80 -2.98
N LEU A 331 5.92 19.92 -2.09
CA LEU A 331 5.33 19.76 -0.76
C LEU A 331 6.38 20.17 0.28
N ARG A 332 5.99 21.03 1.20
CA ARG A 332 6.79 21.35 2.38
C ARG A 332 6.48 20.34 3.48
N VAL A 333 7.55 19.83 4.08
CA VAL A 333 7.50 18.90 5.20
C VAL A 333 8.16 19.54 6.41
N GLN A 334 7.47 19.54 7.54
CA GLN A 334 7.95 20.15 8.78
C GLN A 334 7.74 19.18 9.95
N ALA A 335 8.60 19.26 10.96
CA ALA A 335 8.32 18.59 12.22
C ALA A 335 7.01 19.15 12.81
N LYS A 336 6.11 18.28 13.27
CA LYS A 336 4.96 18.72 14.06
C LYS A 336 5.51 19.19 15.40
N HIS A 337 5.45 20.50 15.66
CA HIS A 337 5.79 21.01 17.00
C HIS A 337 4.96 20.24 18.03
N ARG A 338 5.64 19.54 18.94
CA ARG A 338 5.00 19.08 20.17
C ARG A 338 4.79 20.33 21.02
N PRO A 339 3.54 20.66 21.38
CA PRO A 339 3.24 21.82 22.20
C PRO A 339 3.93 21.75 23.57
#